data_AF-A0A1R3I1H1-F1
#
_entry.id   AF-A0A1R3I1H1-F1
#
_cell.length_a   1.000
_cell.length_b   1.000
_cell.length_c   1.000
_cell.angle_alpha   90.00
_cell.angle_beta   90.00
_cell.angle_gamma   90.00
#
_symmetry.space_group_name_H-M   'P 1'
#
loop_
_entity.id
_entity.type
_entity.pdbx_description
1 polymer ?
#
loop_
_entity_poly.entity_id
_entity_poly.type
_entity_poly.pdbx_seq_one_letter_code
_entity_poly.pdbx_strand_id
1 'polypeptide(L)'
;MAKTKRIITILLRLLALGACISATVVMITSHDSADVLNMKFSAKYTNTPTFKYYVIAEAIAAGYSLIVLFLSSKSLCWRLIVISDVVMAMLLTSSISAALAIAQVGKKGNTHAGWLPVCDQVPKFCDHVTGALVSVPRIRCSSYSAEQPIVADKPQNDHSLTGTAYDFERATTSLTGQYLLNSKKVTIVRHGLSSWNEEGRIQGSSNSSVLTEAGVKQAERCRQALANMHFDQCFASPISRAKTTAEVLWQGREEPLVFLDSLKEAHLFFLEGMKNVDARVIYPKEYVTWREDPANFYVNGVYPTRRLWATAREAWREILLTPGEHFLVVTHKSILRALICTALGLPPERFRAIDVNNGGISTFSFNKRGEAMLQSLNMTAHMYSDHVYLS
;
A
#
# COMPACT_ATOMS: atom_id res chain seq x y z
N MET A 1 8.09 -55.55 -30.49
CA MET A 1 7.43 -54.55 -29.61
C MET A 1 8.33 -53.97 -28.50
N ALA A 2 9.12 -54.76 -27.76
CA ALA A 2 9.90 -54.25 -26.61
C ALA A 2 11.03 -53.25 -26.96
N LYS A 3 11.76 -53.46 -28.07
CA LYS A 3 12.81 -52.54 -28.54
C LYS A 3 12.24 -51.16 -28.93
N THR A 4 11.11 -51.14 -29.64
CA THR A 4 10.41 -49.91 -30.07
C THR A 4 9.93 -49.10 -28.86
N LYS A 5 9.32 -49.74 -27.86
CA LYS A 5 8.88 -49.06 -26.63
C LYS A 5 10.05 -48.41 -25.88
N ARG A 6 11.18 -49.12 -25.76
CA ARG A 6 12.39 -48.59 -25.11
C ARG A 6 12.97 -47.37 -25.83
N ILE A 7 13.01 -47.40 -27.17
CA ILE A 7 13.47 -46.25 -27.97
C ILE A 7 12.56 -45.04 -27.74
N ILE A 8 11.24 -45.23 -27.76
CA ILE A 8 10.27 -44.15 -27.51
C ILE A 8 10.44 -43.56 -26.10
N THR A 9 10.60 -44.39 -25.07
CA THR A 9 10.81 -43.90 -23.69
C THR A 9 12.11 -43.10 -23.56
N ILE A 10 13.19 -43.54 -24.20
CA ILE A 10 14.47 -42.81 -24.21
C ILE A 10 14.30 -41.45 -24.91
N LEU A 11 13.64 -41.42 -26.07
CA LEU A 11 13.36 -40.17 -26.79
C LEU A 11 12.53 -39.19 -25.96
N LEU A 12 11.46 -39.66 -25.31
CA LEU A 12 10.62 -38.82 -24.46
C LEU A 12 11.40 -38.25 -23.26
N ARG A 13 12.30 -39.02 -22.65
CA ARG A 13 13.13 -38.54 -21.54
C ARG A 13 14.19 -37.55 -21.99
N LEU A 14 14.78 -37.73 -23.18
CA LEU A 14 15.71 -36.75 -23.76
C LEU A 14 15.00 -35.43 -24.09
N LEU A 15 13.77 -35.50 -24.62
CA LEU A 15 12.95 -34.31 -24.85
C LEU A 15 12.60 -33.60 -23.54
N ALA A 16 12.17 -34.35 -22.52
CA ALA A 16 11.89 -33.78 -21.20
C ALA A 16 13.12 -33.14 -20.57
N LEU A 17 14.29 -33.80 -20.66
CA LEU A 17 15.57 -33.26 -20.20
C LEU A 17 15.92 -31.95 -20.92
N GLY A 18 15.81 -31.93 -22.25
CA GLY A 18 16.05 -30.73 -23.05
C GLY A 18 15.12 -29.58 -22.68
N ALA A 19 13.83 -29.86 -22.49
CA ALA A 19 12.85 -28.87 -22.06
C ALA A 19 13.19 -28.28 -20.68
N CYS A 20 13.45 -29.13 -19.67
CA CYS A 20 13.79 -28.68 -18.31
C CYS A 20 15.06 -27.82 -18.29
N ILE A 21 16.11 -28.24 -19.03
CA ILE A 21 17.36 -27.48 -19.15
C ILE A 21 17.10 -26.14 -19.83
N SER A 22 16.38 -26.12 -20.96
CA SER A 22 16.08 -24.88 -21.67
C SER A 22 15.31 -23.89 -20.81
N ALA A 23 14.28 -24.36 -20.09
CA ALA A 23 13.46 -23.54 -19.21
C ALA A 23 14.28 -22.98 -18.04
N THR A 24 15.15 -23.81 -17.46
CA THR A 24 16.09 -23.42 -16.40
C THR A 24 17.03 -22.33 -16.89
N VAL A 25 17.65 -22.50 -18.06
CA VAL A 25 18.60 -21.52 -18.62
C VAL A 25 17.90 -20.20 -18.94
N VAL A 26 16.73 -20.24 -19.59
CA VAL A 26 15.96 -19.03 -19.92
C VAL A 26 15.55 -18.28 -18.64
N MET A 27 15.10 -18.99 -17.60
CA MET A 27 14.72 -18.38 -16.33
C MET A 27 15.93 -17.80 -15.58
N ILE A 28 17.06 -18.51 -15.50
CA ILE A 28 18.26 -18.02 -14.79
C ILE A 28 18.86 -16.79 -15.48
N THR A 29 18.82 -16.76 -16.81
CA THR A 29 19.32 -15.62 -17.61
C THR A 29 18.33 -14.45 -17.66
N SER A 30 17.11 -14.61 -17.12
CA SER A 30 16.13 -13.53 -17.04
C SER A 30 16.58 -12.45 -16.05
N HIS A 31 17.02 -11.34 -16.63
CA HIS A 31 17.31 -10.11 -15.91
C HIS A 31 16.95 -8.94 -16.82
N ASP A 32 16.37 -7.91 -16.23
CA ASP A 32 16.12 -6.65 -16.93
C ASP A 32 16.20 -5.52 -15.92
N SER A 33 16.51 -4.32 -16.40
CA SER A 33 16.54 -3.14 -15.56
C SER A 33 16.03 -1.93 -16.31
N ALA A 34 15.13 -1.17 -15.69
CA ALA A 34 14.56 0.03 -16.27
C ALA A 34 14.77 1.24 -15.35
N ASP A 35 15.06 2.38 -15.96
CA ASP A 35 15.18 3.66 -15.28
C ASP A 35 13.82 4.38 -15.36
N VAL A 36 13.11 4.45 -14.24
CA VAL A 36 11.83 5.15 -14.14
C VAL A 36 11.97 6.23 -13.07
N LEU A 37 11.82 7.50 -13.45
CA LEU A 37 11.91 8.64 -12.54
C LEU A 37 13.21 8.68 -11.71
N ASN A 38 14.37 8.50 -12.36
CA ASN A 38 15.70 8.43 -11.72
C ASN A 38 15.92 7.28 -10.74
N MET A 39 15.10 6.22 -10.78
CA MET A 39 15.27 4.99 -10.00
C MET A 39 15.49 3.79 -10.91
N LYS A 40 16.50 2.96 -10.58
CA LYS A 40 16.80 1.70 -11.28
C LYS A 40 15.94 0.55 -10.75
N PHE A 41 14.89 0.20 -11.48
CA PHE A 41 14.13 -1.01 -11.22
C PHE A 41 14.85 -2.22 -11.83
N SER A 42 15.50 -3.05 -11.00
CA SER A 42 16.16 -4.29 -11.44
C SER A 42 15.28 -5.52 -11.16
N ALA A 43 14.79 -6.16 -12.21
CA ALA A 43 14.07 -7.43 -12.13
C ALA A 43 15.01 -8.62 -12.36
N LYS A 44 15.01 -9.58 -11.43
CA LYS A 44 15.77 -10.84 -11.53
C LYS A 44 14.92 -11.99 -10.99
N TYR A 45 15.10 -13.20 -11.54
CA TYR A 45 14.38 -14.38 -11.06
C TYR A 45 14.62 -14.65 -9.55
N THR A 46 15.80 -14.28 -9.04
CA THR A 46 16.17 -14.44 -7.63
C THR A 46 15.39 -13.54 -6.66
N ASN A 47 14.65 -12.56 -7.15
CA ASN A 47 13.86 -11.67 -6.30
C ASN A 47 12.52 -12.31 -5.87
N THR A 48 12.08 -13.37 -6.57
CA THR A 48 10.81 -14.05 -6.27
C THR A 48 11.08 -15.49 -5.81
N PRO A 49 10.66 -15.88 -4.59
CA PRO A 49 10.82 -17.26 -4.10
C PRO A 49 10.22 -18.30 -5.03
N THR A 50 9.11 -17.96 -5.69
CA THR A 50 8.41 -18.84 -6.63
C THR A 50 9.22 -19.16 -7.88
N PHE A 51 9.95 -18.18 -8.44
CA PHE A 51 10.84 -18.43 -9.59
C PHE A 51 12.08 -19.23 -9.19
N LYS A 52 12.60 -19.04 -7.96
CA LYS A 52 13.64 -19.93 -7.42
C LYS A 52 13.15 -21.37 -7.29
N TYR A 53 11.95 -21.55 -6.74
CA TYR A 53 11.32 -22.87 -6.63
C TYR A 53 11.14 -23.53 -7.99
N TYR A 54 10.69 -22.78 -9.00
CA TYR A 54 10.62 -23.24 -10.39
C TYR A 54 11.96 -23.76 -10.91
N VAL A 55 13.01 -22.94 -10.84
CA VAL A 55 14.36 -23.31 -11.29
C VAL A 55 14.89 -24.56 -10.58
N ILE A 56 14.68 -24.67 -9.26
CA ILE A 56 15.13 -25.82 -8.47
C ILE A 56 14.37 -27.09 -8.87
N ALA A 57 13.04 -27.00 -9.04
CA ALA A 57 12.22 -28.13 -9.45
C ALA A 57 12.60 -28.64 -10.86
N GLU A 58 12.84 -27.75 -11.81
CA GLU A 58 13.29 -28.08 -13.17
C GLU A 58 14.70 -28.72 -13.16
N ALA A 59 15.62 -28.22 -12.33
CA ALA A 59 16.95 -28.80 -12.18
C ALA A 59 16.91 -30.22 -11.57
N ILE A 60 16.05 -30.44 -10.55
CA ILE A 60 15.82 -31.76 -9.96
C ILE A 60 15.23 -32.71 -11.01
N ALA A 61 14.27 -32.24 -11.83
CA ALA A 61 13.70 -33.00 -12.94
C ALA A 61 14.70 -33.37 -14.03
N ALA A 62 15.54 -32.44 -14.43
CA ALA A 62 16.63 -32.71 -15.37
C ALA A 62 17.60 -33.76 -14.81
N GLY A 63 18.04 -33.61 -13.56
CA GLY A 63 18.93 -34.57 -12.90
C GLY A 63 18.32 -35.98 -12.81
N TYR A 64 17.05 -36.07 -12.42
CA TYR A 64 16.31 -37.32 -12.40
C TYR A 64 16.21 -37.95 -13.80
N SER A 65 15.79 -37.19 -14.82
CA SER A 65 15.69 -37.71 -16.19
C SER A 65 17.04 -38.21 -16.72
N LEU A 66 18.15 -37.55 -16.38
CA LEU A 66 19.50 -37.99 -16.75
C LEU A 66 19.86 -39.33 -16.09
N ILE A 67 19.61 -39.48 -14.79
CA ILE A 67 19.90 -40.72 -14.04
C ILE A 67 19.10 -41.90 -14.63
N VAL A 68 17.82 -41.68 -14.94
CA VAL A 68 16.95 -42.76 -15.45
C VAL A 68 17.36 -43.24 -16.85
N LEU A 69 18.05 -42.42 -17.65
CA LEU A 69 18.58 -42.86 -18.95
C LEU A 69 19.60 -44.01 -18.83
N PHE A 70 20.34 -44.08 -17.72
CA PHE A 70 21.36 -45.10 -17.46
C PHE A 70 20.82 -46.33 -16.72
N LEU A 71 19.58 -46.28 -16.20
CA LEU A 71 18.96 -47.38 -15.47
C LEU A 71 18.35 -48.42 -16.45
N SER A 72 18.77 -49.69 -16.31
CA SER A 72 18.31 -50.79 -17.17
C SER A 72 16.87 -51.22 -16.84
N SER A 73 16.05 -51.41 -17.88
CA SER A 73 14.63 -51.80 -17.79
C SER A 73 14.37 -53.24 -17.33
N LYS A 74 15.37 -53.94 -16.78
CA LYS A 74 15.32 -55.36 -16.42
C LYS A 74 15.31 -55.63 -14.90
N SER A 75 15.35 -54.60 -14.05
CA SER A 75 15.42 -54.78 -12.59
C SER A 75 14.08 -54.51 -11.88
N LEU A 76 13.99 -55.00 -10.65
CA LEU A 76 12.95 -54.70 -9.65
C LEU A 76 12.65 -53.18 -9.51
N CYS A 77 13.58 -52.31 -9.94
CA CYS A 77 13.49 -50.86 -9.88
C CYS A 77 12.49 -50.23 -10.86
N TRP A 78 11.95 -50.96 -11.85
CA TRP A 78 11.00 -50.36 -12.81
C TRP A 78 9.73 -49.82 -12.13
N ARG A 79 9.22 -50.48 -11.09
CA ARG A 79 8.09 -49.97 -10.31
C ARG A 79 8.42 -48.68 -9.57
N LEU A 80 9.64 -48.57 -9.04
CA LEU A 80 10.12 -47.35 -8.38
C LEU A 80 10.26 -46.19 -9.38
N ILE A 81 10.73 -46.46 -10.61
CA ILE A 81 10.81 -45.45 -11.68
C ILE A 81 9.42 -44.89 -12.00
N VAL A 82 8.39 -45.74 -12.11
CA VAL A 82 7.02 -45.27 -12.38
C VAL A 82 6.50 -44.38 -11.25
N ILE A 83 6.73 -44.76 -9.99
CA ILE A 83 6.31 -43.94 -8.83
C ILE A 83 7.06 -42.61 -8.83
N SER A 84 8.37 -42.64 -9.05
CA SER A 84 9.20 -41.43 -9.15
C SER A 84 8.75 -40.54 -10.31
N ASP A 85 8.40 -41.10 -11.47
CA ASP A 85 7.89 -40.32 -12.62
C ASP A 85 6.59 -39.55 -12.25
N VAL A 86 5.69 -40.16 -11.47
CA VAL A 86 4.49 -39.48 -10.96
C VAL A 86 4.85 -38.35 -10.00
N VAL A 87 5.77 -38.59 -9.05
CA VAL A 87 6.23 -37.57 -8.10
C VAL A 87 6.88 -36.39 -8.84
N MET A 88 7.70 -36.67 -9.87
CA MET A 88 8.35 -35.63 -10.66
C MET A 88 7.36 -34.84 -11.51
N ALA A 89 6.33 -35.48 -12.06
CA ALA A 89 5.25 -34.79 -12.75
C ALA A 89 4.46 -33.87 -11.80
N MET A 90 4.18 -34.32 -10.57
CA MET A 90 3.53 -33.49 -9.54
C MET A 90 4.41 -32.29 -9.16
N LEU A 91 5.72 -32.51 -8.96
CA LEU A 91 6.67 -31.44 -8.62
C LEU A 91 6.77 -30.38 -9.73
N LEU A 92 6.84 -30.80 -11.00
CA LEU A 92 6.90 -29.90 -12.14
C LEU A 92 5.58 -29.12 -12.32
N THR A 93 4.43 -29.79 -12.17
CA THR A 93 3.13 -29.13 -12.31
C THR A 93 2.88 -28.11 -11.20
N SER A 94 3.27 -28.40 -9.95
CA SER A 94 3.17 -27.44 -8.84
C SER A 94 4.09 -26.23 -9.04
N SER A 95 5.32 -26.45 -9.49
CA SER A 95 6.29 -25.37 -9.71
C SER A 95 5.88 -24.45 -10.86
N ILE A 96 5.42 -25.00 -11.98
CA ILE A 96 4.89 -24.24 -13.13
C ILE A 96 3.67 -23.44 -12.71
N SER A 97 2.73 -24.05 -11.97
CA SER A 97 1.49 -23.38 -11.55
C SER A 97 1.77 -22.20 -10.64
N ALA A 98 2.67 -22.37 -9.67
CA ALA A 98 3.06 -21.30 -8.77
C ALA A 98 3.75 -20.16 -9.54
N ALA A 99 4.70 -20.47 -10.41
CA ALA A 99 5.42 -19.49 -11.21
C ALA A 99 4.48 -18.74 -12.18
N LEU A 100 3.52 -19.44 -12.78
CA LEU A 100 2.51 -18.85 -13.64
C LEU A 100 1.61 -17.86 -12.90
N ALA A 101 1.19 -18.19 -11.67
CA ALA A 101 0.38 -17.29 -10.85
C ALA A 101 1.10 -15.95 -10.60
N ILE A 102 2.40 -16.00 -10.25
CA ILE A 102 3.19 -14.78 -10.06
C ILE A 102 3.46 -14.07 -11.39
N ALA A 103 3.73 -14.79 -12.48
CA ALA A 103 3.89 -14.20 -13.80
C ALA A 103 2.61 -13.46 -14.27
N GLN A 104 1.42 -14.03 -13.99
CA GLN A 104 0.14 -13.39 -14.29
C GLN A 104 -0.07 -12.12 -13.48
N VAL A 105 0.27 -12.13 -12.18
CA VAL A 105 0.28 -10.95 -11.34
C VAL A 105 1.24 -9.90 -11.88
N GLY A 106 2.46 -10.28 -12.29
CA GLY A 106 3.42 -9.34 -12.88
C GLY A 106 2.91 -8.70 -14.17
N LYS A 107 2.16 -9.45 -14.98
CA LYS A 107 1.61 -8.98 -16.26
C LYS A 107 0.36 -8.11 -16.12
N LYS A 108 -0.59 -8.51 -15.26
CA LYS A 108 -1.92 -7.86 -15.15
C LYS A 108 -2.08 -7.02 -13.89
N GLY A 109 -1.18 -7.14 -12.92
CA GLY A 109 -1.38 -6.64 -11.57
C GLY A 109 -2.43 -7.43 -10.80
N ASN A 110 -2.69 -6.98 -9.58
CA ASN A 110 -3.81 -7.39 -8.75
C ASN A 110 -4.33 -6.16 -7.99
N THR A 111 -5.45 -5.61 -8.44
CA THR A 111 -6.06 -4.40 -7.86
C THR A 111 -6.56 -4.60 -6.43
N HIS A 112 -6.95 -5.82 -6.05
CA HIS A 112 -7.44 -6.13 -4.71
C HIS A 112 -6.31 -6.15 -3.69
N ALA A 113 -5.13 -6.59 -4.11
CA ALA A 113 -3.90 -6.59 -3.31
C ALA A 113 -3.07 -5.30 -3.46
N GLY A 114 -3.50 -4.36 -4.31
CA GLY A 114 -2.75 -3.13 -4.63
C GLY A 114 -1.46 -3.36 -5.42
N TRP A 115 -1.34 -4.50 -6.11
CA TRP A 115 -0.17 -4.82 -6.93
C TRP A 115 -0.34 -4.28 -8.34
N LEU A 116 0.51 -3.35 -8.74
CA LEU A 116 0.51 -2.80 -10.09
C LEU A 116 1.15 -3.78 -11.08
N PRO A 117 0.76 -3.77 -12.37
CA PRO A 117 1.46 -4.50 -13.40
C PRO A 117 2.91 -3.97 -13.53
N VAL A 118 3.87 -4.88 -13.64
CA VAL A 118 5.31 -4.57 -13.67
C VAL A 118 5.91 -4.83 -15.04
N CYS A 119 5.29 -5.70 -15.85
CA CYS A 119 5.84 -6.10 -17.15
C CYS A 119 5.95 -4.98 -18.19
N ASP A 120 5.21 -3.88 -18.05
CA ASP A 120 5.37 -2.70 -18.92
C ASP A 120 6.71 -2.01 -18.73
N GLN A 121 7.31 -2.14 -17.53
CA GLN A 121 8.59 -1.50 -17.19
C GLN A 121 9.79 -2.40 -17.49
N VAL A 122 9.63 -3.73 -17.36
CA VAL A 122 10.70 -4.73 -17.58
C VAL A 122 10.26 -5.80 -18.59
N PRO A 123 9.98 -5.41 -19.84
CA PRO A 123 9.39 -6.30 -20.84
C PRO A 123 10.28 -7.51 -21.15
N LYS A 124 11.62 -7.34 -21.21
CA LYS A 124 12.53 -8.46 -21.54
C LYS A 124 12.53 -9.52 -20.46
N PHE A 125 12.47 -9.11 -19.20
CA PHE A 125 12.34 -10.04 -18.07
C PHE A 125 11.03 -10.83 -18.18
N CYS A 126 9.91 -10.15 -18.42
CA CYS A 126 8.61 -10.82 -18.52
C CYS A 126 8.49 -11.73 -19.75
N ASP A 127 9.09 -11.36 -20.88
CA ASP A 127 9.13 -12.20 -22.08
C ASP A 127 9.99 -13.45 -21.85
N HIS A 128 11.14 -13.32 -21.18
CA HIS A 128 11.97 -14.46 -20.80
C HIS A 128 11.25 -15.39 -19.82
N VAL A 129 10.63 -14.84 -18.76
CA VAL A 129 9.83 -15.62 -17.81
C VAL A 129 8.69 -16.36 -18.53
N THR A 130 8.00 -15.71 -19.45
CA THR A 130 6.93 -16.32 -20.25
C THR A 130 7.48 -17.43 -21.14
N GLY A 131 8.61 -17.21 -21.80
CA GLY A 131 9.31 -18.20 -22.62
C GLY A 131 9.67 -19.46 -21.83
N ALA A 132 10.26 -19.29 -20.65
CA ALA A 132 10.59 -20.41 -19.76
C ALA A 132 9.35 -21.22 -19.33
N LEU A 133 8.22 -20.56 -19.05
CA LEU A 133 6.98 -21.23 -18.65
C LEU A 133 6.25 -21.96 -19.78
N VAL A 134 6.57 -21.63 -21.04
CA VAL A 134 5.98 -22.25 -22.24
C VAL A 134 6.88 -23.35 -22.81
N SER A 135 8.18 -23.34 -22.54
CA SER A 135 9.12 -24.37 -23.04
C SER A 135 8.89 -25.76 -22.45
N VAL A 136 8.13 -25.89 -21.36
CA VAL A 136 7.83 -27.19 -20.75
C VAL A 136 6.47 -27.72 -21.25
N PRO A 137 6.43 -28.91 -21.88
CA PRO A 137 5.20 -29.47 -22.40
C PRO A 137 4.20 -29.73 -21.26
N ARG A 138 3.04 -29.07 -21.32
CA ARG A 138 1.97 -29.23 -20.34
C ARG A 138 1.20 -30.52 -20.62
N ILE A 139 1.05 -31.36 -19.61
CA ILE A 139 -0.02 -32.37 -19.61
C ILE A 139 -1.32 -31.58 -19.43
N ARG A 140 -2.02 -31.33 -20.54
CA ARG A 140 -3.32 -30.67 -20.53
C ARG A 140 -4.31 -31.67 -19.94
N CYS A 141 -4.56 -31.62 -18.63
CA CYS A 141 -5.75 -32.23 -18.07
C CYS A 141 -6.95 -31.47 -18.63
N SER A 142 -7.62 -32.06 -19.62
CA SER A 142 -8.88 -31.54 -20.15
C SER A 142 -9.95 -31.60 -19.06
N SER A 143 -10.14 -30.49 -18.37
CA SER A 143 -11.41 -30.12 -17.73
C SER A 143 -11.38 -28.65 -17.30
N TYR A 144 -11.30 -27.74 -18.28
CA TYR A 144 -12.12 -26.52 -18.34
C TYR A 144 -11.94 -25.88 -19.72
N SER A 145 -12.83 -26.24 -20.65
CA SER A 145 -13.01 -25.46 -21.88
C SER A 145 -13.74 -24.18 -21.52
N ALA A 146 -13.12 -23.05 -21.84
CA ALA A 146 -13.67 -22.00 -22.70
C ALA A 146 -13.06 -20.66 -22.29
N GLU A 147 -12.30 -20.09 -23.22
CA GLU A 147 -12.28 -18.64 -23.40
C GLU A 147 -13.73 -18.13 -23.35
N GLN A 148 -14.07 -17.40 -22.29
CA GLN A 148 -15.15 -16.43 -22.42
C GLN A 148 -14.53 -15.20 -23.09
N PRO A 149 -15.04 -14.74 -24.24
CA PRO A 149 -14.69 -13.43 -24.74
C PRO A 149 -15.20 -12.43 -23.71
N ILE A 150 -14.28 -11.65 -23.14
CA ILE A 150 -14.64 -10.47 -22.37
C ILE A 150 -15.22 -9.51 -23.40
N VAL A 151 -16.54 -9.54 -23.55
CA VAL A 151 -17.30 -8.47 -24.18
C VAL A 151 -16.93 -7.22 -23.41
N ALA A 152 -16.33 -6.26 -24.10
CA ALA A 152 -16.09 -4.94 -23.58
C ALA A 152 -17.45 -4.27 -23.37
N ASP A 153 -18.01 -4.45 -22.17
CA ASP A 153 -19.06 -3.56 -21.71
C ASP A 153 -18.43 -2.19 -21.42
N LYS A 154 -19.06 -1.18 -22.01
CA LYS A 154 -18.77 0.23 -21.76
C LYS A 154 -18.71 0.49 -20.25
N PRO A 155 -17.89 1.43 -19.78
CA PRO A 155 -17.86 1.79 -18.37
C PRO A 155 -19.19 2.46 -18.02
N GLN A 156 -20.08 1.70 -17.38
CA GLN A 156 -21.13 2.26 -16.56
C GLN A 156 -20.61 2.34 -15.13
N ASN A 157 -20.75 3.53 -14.57
CA ASN A 157 -20.46 3.85 -13.19
C ASN A 157 -21.10 2.86 -12.21
N ASP A 158 -20.34 2.70 -11.13
CA ASP A 158 -20.77 2.63 -9.73
C ASP A 158 -21.03 1.29 -9.02
N HIS A 159 -20.27 1.20 -7.92
CA HIS A 159 -20.50 0.48 -6.66
C HIS A 159 -20.59 -1.05 -6.66
N SER A 160 -19.54 -1.70 -6.14
CA SER A 160 -19.62 -2.60 -4.98
C SER A 160 -18.31 -3.39 -4.80
N LEU A 161 -17.39 -2.85 -4.00
CA LEU A 161 -16.41 -3.65 -3.29
C LEU A 161 -16.56 -3.33 -1.81
N THR A 162 -17.50 -4.02 -1.17
CA THR A 162 -17.57 -4.40 0.25
C THR A 162 -19.03 -4.77 0.57
N GLY A 163 -19.24 -5.75 1.46
CA GLY A 163 -20.56 -5.97 2.06
C GLY A 163 -21.09 -4.63 2.58
N THR A 164 -22.27 -4.24 2.10
CA THR A 164 -22.85 -2.91 2.30
C THR A 164 -23.18 -2.70 3.78
N ALA A 165 -22.21 -2.17 4.50
CA ALA A 165 -22.31 -1.57 5.82
C ALA A 165 -22.82 -0.12 5.74
N TYR A 166 -23.66 0.21 4.76
CA TYR A 166 -24.18 1.56 4.54
C TYR A 166 -25.55 1.79 5.19
N ASP A 167 -26.21 0.72 5.65
CA ASP A 167 -27.55 0.75 6.26
C ASP A 167 -27.50 0.64 7.81
N PHE A 168 -26.42 1.10 8.44
CA PHE A 168 -26.38 1.18 9.89
C PHE A 168 -27.00 2.49 10.37
N GLU A 169 -28.17 2.41 11.02
CA GLU A 169 -28.84 3.60 11.56
C GLU A 169 -28.24 4.11 12.89
N ARG A 170 -27.30 3.39 13.51
CA ARG A 170 -26.73 3.72 14.84
C ARG A 170 -25.27 3.30 15.07
N ALA A 171 -24.54 2.86 14.04
CA ALA A 171 -23.19 2.30 14.26
C ALA A 171 -22.15 3.38 14.65
N THR A 172 -22.33 4.63 14.20
CA THR A 172 -21.46 5.76 14.56
C THR A 172 -22.27 7.01 14.88
N THR A 173 -21.62 8.03 15.46
CA THR A 173 -22.28 9.28 15.88
C THR A 173 -22.20 10.32 14.77
N SER A 174 -23.32 10.97 14.45
CA SER A 174 -23.34 12.09 13.49
C SER A 174 -22.45 13.24 13.95
N LEU A 175 -21.56 13.70 13.08
CA LEU A 175 -20.66 14.83 13.37
C LEU A 175 -21.29 16.21 13.10
N THR A 176 -22.38 16.24 12.34
CA THR A 176 -23.08 17.49 11.98
C THR A 176 -24.40 17.66 12.72
N GLY A 177 -25.03 16.57 13.17
CA GLY A 177 -26.40 16.59 13.69
C GLY A 177 -27.44 17.00 12.65
N GLN A 178 -27.06 17.03 11.36
CA GLN A 178 -27.88 17.49 10.23
C GLN A 178 -27.67 16.56 9.04
N TYR A 179 -28.70 16.39 8.22
CA TYR A 179 -28.59 15.64 6.97
C TYR A 179 -27.72 16.41 5.97
N LEU A 180 -26.75 15.71 5.38
CA LEU A 180 -25.92 16.19 4.29
C LEU A 180 -26.66 15.96 2.96
N LEU A 181 -26.43 16.85 1.99
CA LEU A 181 -26.99 16.72 0.64
C LEU A 181 -26.55 15.39 -0.01
N ASN A 182 -25.24 15.12 0.05
CA ASN A 182 -24.58 13.94 -0.50
C ASN A 182 -23.71 13.26 0.56
N SER A 183 -23.44 11.98 0.37
CA SER A 183 -22.35 11.30 1.09
C SER A 183 -21.01 11.99 0.78
N LYS A 184 -20.08 11.96 1.72
CA LYS A 184 -18.78 12.62 1.58
C LYS A 184 -17.65 11.61 1.68
N LYS A 185 -16.52 11.92 1.05
CA LYS A 185 -15.24 11.26 1.25
C LYS A 185 -14.20 12.32 1.58
N VAL A 186 -13.57 12.18 2.74
CA VAL A 186 -12.57 13.13 3.23
C VAL A 186 -11.24 12.42 3.37
N THR A 187 -10.26 12.84 2.58
CA THR A 187 -8.88 12.37 2.64
C THR A 187 -8.06 13.41 3.39
N ILE A 188 -7.44 13.00 4.49
CA ILE A 188 -6.68 13.88 5.38
C ILE A 188 -5.19 13.51 5.34
N VAL A 189 -4.34 14.53 5.17
CA VAL A 189 -2.89 14.41 5.11
C VAL A 189 -2.27 15.23 6.24
N ARG A 190 -1.36 14.61 7.00
CA ARG A 190 -0.52 15.37 7.94
C ARG A 190 0.58 16.10 7.17
N HIS A 191 0.89 17.34 7.54
CA HIS A 191 1.96 18.12 6.94
C HIS A 191 3.29 17.34 6.84
N GLY A 192 4.11 17.69 5.83
CA GLY A 192 5.45 17.11 5.64
C GLY A 192 6.39 17.38 6.82
N LEU A 193 7.55 16.73 6.83
CA LEU A 193 8.60 16.95 7.83
C LEU A 193 8.99 18.44 7.92
N SER A 194 9.18 18.92 9.14
CA SER A 194 9.50 20.33 9.41
C SER A 194 10.78 20.48 10.22
N SER A 195 11.38 21.68 10.22
CA SER A 195 12.60 21.98 10.98
C SER A 195 12.49 21.57 12.45
N TRP A 196 11.36 21.91 13.09
CA TRP A 196 11.11 21.54 14.47
C TRP A 196 10.80 20.06 14.69
N ASN A 197 10.40 19.30 13.66
CA ASN A 197 10.37 17.85 13.77
C ASN A 197 11.79 17.28 13.88
N GLU A 198 12.69 17.71 13.00
CA GLU A 198 14.10 17.26 12.99
C GLU A 198 14.83 17.67 14.28
N GLU A 199 14.58 18.88 14.77
CA GLU A 199 15.15 19.36 16.03
C GLU A 199 14.50 18.75 17.29
N GLY A 200 13.44 17.95 17.15
CA GLY A 200 12.72 17.37 18.27
C GLY A 200 12.07 18.40 19.18
N ARG A 201 11.52 19.49 18.61
CA ARG A 201 10.83 20.57 19.33
C ARG A 201 9.32 20.35 19.39
N ILE A 202 8.72 20.86 20.46
CA ILE A 202 7.27 20.94 20.62
C ILE A 202 6.77 22.09 19.73
N GLN A 203 5.89 21.80 18.77
CA GLN A 203 5.48 22.79 17.75
C GLN A 203 4.31 23.65 18.16
N GLY A 204 3.23 23.01 18.59
CA GLY A 204 1.96 23.68 18.80
C GLY A 204 1.54 24.52 17.59
N SER A 205 0.99 25.70 17.86
CA SER A 205 0.40 26.59 16.87
C SER A 205 1.35 27.60 16.23
N SER A 206 2.64 27.55 16.58
CA SER A 206 3.67 28.47 16.06
C SER A 206 3.90 28.34 14.54
N ASN A 207 4.12 29.50 13.90
CA ASN A 207 4.51 29.65 12.50
C ASN A 207 6.03 29.59 12.26
N SER A 208 6.84 29.50 13.31
CA SER A 208 8.30 29.43 13.17
C SER A 208 8.81 28.09 12.63
N SER A 209 7.95 27.06 12.65
CA SER A 209 8.25 25.75 12.07
C SER A 209 7.82 25.71 10.60
N VAL A 210 8.80 25.48 9.72
CA VAL A 210 8.67 25.42 8.26
C VAL A 210 9.04 24.03 7.74
N LEU A 211 8.60 23.67 6.54
CA LEU A 211 8.98 22.39 5.92
C LEU A 211 10.48 22.32 5.66
N THR A 212 11.06 21.14 5.86
CA THR A 212 12.42 20.84 5.38
C THR A 212 12.37 20.38 3.93
N GLU A 213 13.54 20.28 3.27
CA GLU A 213 13.60 19.74 1.90
C GLU A 213 13.01 18.32 1.82
N ALA A 214 13.28 17.48 2.82
CA ALA A 214 12.66 16.17 2.95
C ALA A 214 11.14 16.27 3.12
N GLY A 215 10.65 17.26 3.88
CA GLY A 215 9.22 17.52 4.02
C GLY A 215 8.53 17.95 2.73
N VAL A 216 9.20 18.76 1.89
CA VAL A 216 8.71 19.13 0.56
C VAL A 216 8.64 17.89 -0.34
N LYS A 217 9.66 17.02 -0.32
CA LYS A 217 9.63 15.74 -1.06
C LYS A 217 8.51 14.82 -0.58
N GLN A 218 8.22 14.79 0.73
CA GLN A 218 7.06 14.05 1.26
C GLN A 218 5.74 14.61 0.73
N ALA A 219 5.59 15.94 0.69
CA ALA A 219 4.40 16.57 0.12
C ALA A 219 4.22 16.23 -1.37
N GLU A 220 5.31 16.24 -2.14
CA GLU A 220 5.30 15.85 -3.56
C GLU A 220 4.92 14.37 -3.74
N ARG A 221 5.40 13.47 -2.89
CA ARG A 221 4.99 12.06 -2.88
C ARG A 221 3.50 11.89 -2.58
N CYS A 222 2.94 12.67 -1.65
CA CYS A 222 1.49 12.70 -1.42
C CYS A 222 0.74 13.19 -2.66
N ARG A 223 1.23 14.24 -3.33
CA ARG A 223 0.63 14.77 -4.55
C ARG A 223 0.53 13.69 -5.63
N GLN A 224 1.62 12.96 -5.85
CA GLN A 224 1.67 11.86 -6.82
C GLN A 224 0.72 10.72 -6.46
N ALA A 225 0.69 10.31 -5.19
CA ALA A 225 -0.21 9.25 -4.72
C ALA A 225 -1.70 9.60 -4.88
N LEU A 226 -2.02 10.90 -4.81
CA LEU A 226 -3.38 11.42 -4.90
C LEU A 226 -3.70 11.99 -6.30
N ALA A 227 -2.82 11.86 -7.28
CA ALA A 227 -2.95 12.53 -8.59
C ALA A 227 -4.21 12.11 -9.36
N ASN A 228 -4.57 10.82 -9.29
CA ASN A 228 -5.73 10.26 -10.00
C ASN A 228 -7.04 10.33 -9.19
N MET A 229 -7.03 11.03 -8.05
CA MET A 229 -8.24 11.25 -7.25
C MET A 229 -8.85 12.61 -7.57
N HIS A 230 -10.16 12.62 -7.80
CA HIS A 230 -10.95 13.84 -7.87
C HIS A 230 -11.17 14.42 -6.47
N PHE A 231 -11.05 15.75 -6.35
CA PHE A 231 -11.37 16.49 -5.13
C PHE A 231 -12.06 17.79 -5.54
N ASP A 232 -13.22 18.05 -4.95
CA ASP A 232 -13.98 19.27 -5.22
C ASP A 232 -13.34 20.50 -4.54
N GLN A 233 -12.61 20.26 -3.44
CA GLN A 233 -11.96 21.31 -2.66
C GLN A 233 -10.86 20.76 -1.75
N CYS A 234 -9.84 21.58 -1.50
CA CYS A 234 -8.85 21.35 -0.46
C CYS A 234 -9.06 22.30 0.72
N PHE A 235 -9.02 21.76 1.93
CA PHE A 235 -8.97 22.51 3.17
C PHE A 235 -7.60 22.35 3.82
N ALA A 236 -7.03 23.44 4.32
CA ALA A 236 -5.73 23.37 4.98
C ALA A 236 -5.67 24.22 6.23
N SER A 237 -4.84 23.82 7.18
CA SER A 237 -4.44 24.72 8.25
C SER A 237 -3.64 25.90 7.69
N PRO A 238 -3.87 27.14 8.14
CA PRO A 238 -3.08 28.30 7.70
C PRO A 238 -1.66 28.33 8.29
N ILE A 239 -1.31 27.42 9.20
CA ILE A 239 0.04 27.36 9.79
C ILE A 239 1.05 26.95 8.71
N SER A 240 2.16 27.69 8.64
CA SER A 240 3.17 27.65 7.56
C SER A 240 3.47 26.24 7.01
N ARG A 241 3.92 25.29 7.83
CA ARG A 241 4.24 23.91 7.39
C ARG A 241 3.06 23.16 6.73
N ALA A 242 1.83 23.34 7.21
CA ALA A 242 0.65 22.71 6.63
C ALA A 242 0.19 23.47 5.38
N LYS A 243 0.26 24.80 5.41
CA LYS A 243 0.00 25.66 4.26
C LYS A 243 0.91 25.30 3.07
N THR A 244 2.22 25.27 3.27
CA THR A 244 3.17 24.90 2.21
C THR A 244 2.96 23.45 1.74
N THR A 245 2.61 22.52 2.66
CA THR A 245 2.26 21.15 2.25
C THR A 245 1.05 21.18 1.32
N ALA A 246 -0.02 21.88 1.69
CA ALA A 246 -1.23 21.98 0.89
C ALA A 246 -0.99 22.62 -0.46
N GLU A 247 -0.21 23.71 -0.52
CA GLU A 247 0.19 24.38 -1.75
C GLU A 247 0.90 23.42 -2.71
N VAL A 248 1.82 22.58 -2.21
CA VAL A 248 2.48 21.53 -3.03
C VAL A 248 1.47 20.49 -3.49
N LEU A 249 0.64 19.93 -2.60
CA LEU A 249 -0.35 18.90 -2.94
C LEU A 249 -1.39 19.40 -3.97
N TRP A 250 -1.66 20.70 -3.99
CA TRP A 250 -2.68 21.32 -4.82
C TRP A 250 -2.17 21.88 -6.14
N GLN A 251 -0.86 21.76 -6.42
CA GLN A 251 -0.30 22.20 -7.70
C GLN A 251 -0.94 21.46 -8.88
N GLY A 252 -1.40 22.22 -9.87
CA GLY A 252 -2.04 21.70 -11.08
C GLY A 252 -3.53 21.37 -10.92
N ARG A 253 -4.16 21.76 -9.81
CA ARG A 253 -5.61 21.69 -9.59
C ARG A 253 -6.23 23.08 -9.66
N GLU A 254 -7.39 23.18 -10.29
CA GLU A 254 -8.11 24.47 -10.46
C GLU A 254 -9.16 24.69 -9.36
N GLU A 255 -9.54 23.63 -8.67
CA GLU A 255 -10.50 23.66 -7.57
C GLU A 255 -9.98 24.50 -6.38
N PRO A 256 -10.85 24.97 -5.47
CA PRO A 256 -10.41 25.89 -4.41
C PRO A 256 -9.48 25.24 -3.37
N LEU A 257 -8.48 25.98 -2.93
CA LEU A 257 -7.70 25.73 -1.71
C LEU A 257 -8.11 26.75 -0.65
N VAL A 258 -8.74 26.28 0.44
CA VAL A 258 -9.29 27.12 1.50
C VAL A 258 -8.60 26.86 2.83
N PHE A 259 -8.21 27.92 3.53
CA PHE A 259 -7.59 27.80 4.84
C PHE A 259 -8.61 27.89 5.96
N LEU A 260 -8.64 26.89 6.85
CA LEU A 260 -9.54 26.84 8.00
C LEU A 260 -8.77 26.97 9.31
N ASP A 261 -9.20 27.90 10.16
CA ASP A 261 -8.62 28.13 11.48
C ASP A 261 -8.87 26.93 12.43
N SER A 262 -9.97 26.21 12.25
CA SER A 262 -10.29 24.98 12.98
C SER A 262 -9.33 23.82 12.67
N LEU A 263 -8.51 23.93 11.62
CA LEU A 263 -7.45 22.96 11.31
C LEU A 263 -6.10 23.31 11.95
N LYS A 264 -5.99 24.39 12.74
CA LYS A 264 -4.76 24.73 13.48
C LYS A 264 -4.40 23.68 14.52
N GLU A 265 -3.10 23.54 14.77
CA GLU A 265 -2.59 22.68 15.82
C GLU A 265 -2.90 23.27 17.21
N ALA A 266 -2.90 22.42 18.25
CA ALA A 266 -3.08 22.87 19.63
C ALA A 266 -2.06 23.95 20.01
N HIS A 267 -2.55 25.01 20.66
CA HIS A 267 -1.68 25.99 21.30
C HIS A 267 -1.13 25.40 22.61
N LEU A 268 0.20 25.29 22.71
CA LEU A 268 0.91 24.69 23.87
C LEU A 268 1.70 25.72 24.69
N PHE A 269 1.50 27.02 24.41
CA PHE A 269 2.03 28.14 25.20
C PHE A 269 3.56 28.07 25.35
N PHE A 270 4.06 28.14 26.58
CA PHE A 270 5.49 28.21 26.88
C PHE A 270 6.27 26.96 26.44
N LEU A 271 5.59 25.84 26.15
CA LEU A 271 6.23 24.64 25.61
C LEU A 271 6.59 24.79 24.13
N GLU A 272 5.91 25.66 23.37
CA GLU A 272 6.17 25.84 21.95
C GLU A 272 7.60 26.33 21.71
N GLY A 273 8.31 25.67 20.80
CA GLY A 273 9.70 25.95 20.48
C GLY A 273 10.71 25.30 21.43
N MET A 274 10.30 24.77 22.58
CA MET A 274 11.23 24.03 23.44
C MET A 274 11.58 22.66 22.81
N LYS A 275 12.84 22.24 22.94
CA LYS A 275 13.19 20.83 22.66
C LYS A 275 12.52 19.96 23.72
N ASN A 276 12.10 18.77 23.34
CA ASN A 276 11.48 17.83 24.28
C ASN A 276 12.42 17.51 25.46
N VAL A 277 13.74 17.45 25.22
CA VAL A 277 14.74 17.21 26.27
C VAL A 277 14.79 18.35 27.30
N ASP A 278 14.68 19.60 26.84
CA ASP A 278 14.71 20.77 27.71
C ASP A 278 13.40 20.92 28.48
N ALA A 279 12.26 20.70 27.81
CA ALA A 279 10.94 20.74 28.43
C ALA A 279 10.82 19.71 29.57
N ARG A 280 11.42 18.52 29.41
CA ARG A 280 11.47 17.49 30.45
C ARG A 280 12.24 17.94 31.69
N VAL A 281 13.28 18.76 31.53
CA VAL A 281 14.12 19.23 32.65
C VAL A 281 13.50 20.46 33.31
N ILE A 282 13.04 21.43 32.52
CA ILE A 282 12.54 22.72 33.02
C ILE A 282 11.12 22.59 33.59
N TYR A 283 10.27 21.80 32.95
CA TYR A 283 8.86 21.62 33.32
C TYR A 283 8.50 20.13 33.46
N PRO A 284 9.15 19.38 34.38
CA PRO A 284 9.06 17.92 34.42
C PRO A 284 7.61 17.43 34.65
N LYS A 285 6.85 18.12 35.50
CA LYS A 285 5.46 17.74 35.81
C LYS A 285 4.57 17.94 34.59
N GLU A 286 4.59 19.14 34.01
CA GLU A 286 3.82 19.53 32.84
C GLU A 286 4.18 18.67 31.63
N TYR A 287 5.48 18.41 31.42
CA TYR A 287 5.96 17.53 30.36
C TYR A 287 5.44 16.11 30.55
N VAL A 288 5.53 15.52 31.76
CA VAL A 288 5.01 14.18 32.03
C VAL A 288 3.50 14.12 31.82
N THR A 289 2.73 15.09 32.32
CA THR A 289 1.28 15.13 32.09
C THR A 289 0.98 15.26 30.59
N TRP A 290 1.65 16.14 29.86
CA TRP A 290 1.50 16.24 28.40
C TRP A 290 1.85 14.92 27.67
N ARG A 291 2.85 14.19 28.17
CA ARG A 291 3.35 12.94 27.56
C ARG A 291 2.49 11.72 27.88
N GLU A 292 1.98 11.60 29.08
CA GLU A 292 1.34 10.36 29.57
C GLU A 292 -0.15 10.54 29.85
N ASP A 293 -0.60 11.75 30.22
CA ASP A 293 -2.00 12.07 30.48
C ASP A 293 -2.43 13.39 29.78
N PRO A 294 -2.36 13.45 28.44
CA PRO A 294 -2.59 14.69 27.70
C PRO A 294 -4.02 15.22 27.87
N ALA A 295 -5.00 14.38 28.19
CA ALA A 295 -6.39 14.80 28.41
C ALA A 295 -6.54 15.67 29.67
N ASN A 296 -5.67 15.48 30.67
CA ASN A 296 -5.67 16.25 31.92
C ASN A 296 -4.50 17.25 31.99
N PHE A 297 -3.74 17.41 30.90
CA PHE A 297 -2.77 18.48 30.77
C PHE A 297 -3.48 19.84 30.80
N TYR A 298 -3.19 20.63 31.84
CA TYR A 298 -3.80 21.93 32.08
C TYR A 298 -2.73 23.02 32.10
N VAL A 299 -2.93 24.05 31.27
CA VAL A 299 -1.99 25.17 31.13
C VAL A 299 -2.76 26.44 30.78
N ASN A 300 -2.39 27.57 31.40
CA ASN A 300 -2.96 28.89 31.11
C ASN A 300 -4.50 28.92 31.06
N GLY A 301 -5.16 28.24 31.99
CA GLY A 301 -6.63 28.24 32.08
C GLY A 301 -7.34 27.24 31.17
N VAL A 302 -6.62 26.43 30.38
CA VAL A 302 -7.22 25.53 29.39
C VAL A 302 -6.67 24.11 29.47
N TYR A 303 -7.47 23.14 29.01
CA TYR A 303 -7.04 21.78 28.71
C TYR A 303 -6.82 21.66 27.19
N PRO A 304 -5.58 21.79 26.65
CA PRO A 304 -5.36 21.87 25.21
C PRO A 304 -5.92 20.67 24.45
N THR A 305 -5.71 19.46 24.98
CA THR A 305 -6.23 18.23 24.35
C THR A 305 -7.76 18.19 24.36
N ARG A 306 -8.43 18.52 25.47
CA ARG A 306 -9.91 18.54 25.48
C ARG A 306 -10.47 19.61 24.54
N ARG A 307 -9.78 20.75 24.41
CA ARG A 307 -10.13 21.81 23.45
C ARG A 307 -10.04 21.32 22.00
N LEU A 308 -9.03 20.52 21.65
CA LEU A 308 -8.92 19.91 20.32
C LEU A 308 -10.16 19.09 19.93
N TRP A 309 -10.85 18.44 20.86
CA TRP A 309 -12.08 17.70 20.54
C TRP A 309 -13.21 18.62 20.11
N ALA A 310 -13.34 19.80 20.72
CA ALA A 310 -14.31 20.80 20.30
C ALA A 310 -13.94 21.37 18.92
N THR A 311 -12.67 21.73 18.74
CA THR A 311 -12.13 22.25 17.48
C THR A 311 -12.25 21.24 16.33
N ALA A 312 -12.01 19.94 16.58
CA ALA A 312 -12.19 18.89 15.59
C ALA A 312 -13.65 18.72 15.16
N ARG A 313 -14.61 18.85 16.08
CA ARG A 313 -16.04 18.85 15.75
C ARG A 313 -16.43 20.04 14.89
N GLU A 314 -15.88 21.22 15.20
CA GLU A 314 -16.07 22.42 14.38
C GLU A 314 -15.52 22.23 12.96
N ALA A 315 -14.28 21.75 12.83
CA ALA A 315 -13.66 21.44 11.55
C ALA A 315 -14.50 20.42 10.73
N TRP A 316 -14.99 19.36 11.37
CA TRP A 316 -15.87 18.41 10.70
C TRP A 316 -17.17 19.05 10.21
N ARG A 317 -17.78 19.96 10.98
CA ARG A 317 -18.97 20.68 10.54
C ARG A 317 -18.67 21.56 9.33
N GLU A 318 -17.60 22.35 9.35
CA GLU A 318 -17.20 23.21 8.24
C GLU A 318 -16.95 22.39 6.96
N ILE A 319 -16.20 21.29 7.06
CA ILE A 319 -15.87 20.43 5.92
C ILE A 319 -17.12 19.72 5.38
N LEU A 320 -17.92 19.08 6.25
CA LEU A 320 -19.03 18.23 5.80
C LEU A 320 -20.24 19.03 5.29
N LEU A 321 -20.44 20.25 5.79
CA LEU A 321 -21.53 21.14 5.32
C LEU A 321 -21.17 21.91 4.05
N THR A 322 -19.90 21.90 3.64
CA THR A 322 -19.48 22.50 2.36
C THR A 322 -20.03 21.69 1.17
N PRO A 323 -20.55 22.33 0.09
CA PRO A 323 -20.93 21.65 -1.15
C PRO A 323 -19.79 20.83 -1.76
N GLY A 324 -20.11 19.74 -2.47
CA GLY A 324 -19.14 18.77 -3.00
C GLY A 324 -19.25 17.41 -2.33
N GLU A 325 -18.43 16.46 -2.74
CA GLU A 325 -18.45 15.07 -2.26
C GLU A 325 -17.07 14.59 -1.81
N HIS A 326 -16.01 15.06 -2.47
CA HIS A 326 -14.64 14.61 -2.25
C HIS A 326 -13.76 15.76 -1.79
N PHE A 327 -13.23 15.67 -0.57
CA PHE A 327 -12.40 16.72 0.01
C PHE A 327 -11.01 16.24 0.40
N LEU A 328 -10.01 17.06 0.13
CA LEU A 328 -8.66 16.91 0.66
C LEU A 328 -8.50 17.82 1.88
N VAL A 329 -7.86 17.34 2.93
CA VAL A 329 -7.61 18.12 4.16
C VAL A 329 -6.14 18.01 4.54
N VAL A 330 -5.46 19.13 4.79
CA VAL A 330 -4.05 19.16 5.21
C VAL A 330 -3.89 19.80 6.59
N THR A 331 -3.36 19.06 7.55
CA THR A 331 -3.34 19.50 8.96
C THR A 331 -2.16 18.92 9.78
N HIS A 332 -2.25 18.95 11.10
CA HIS A 332 -1.17 18.63 12.06
C HIS A 332 -1.46 17.39 12.91
N LYS A 333 -0.48 16.94 13.69
CA LYS A 333 -0.54 15.67 14.42
C LYS A 333 -1.68 15.64 15.45
N SER A 334 -1.79 16.65 16.30
CA SER A 334 -2.70 16.59 17.45
C SER A 334 -4.16 16.82 17.01
N ILE A 335 -4.39 17.82 16.16
CA ILE A 335 -5.72 18.02 15.55
C ILE A 335 -6.13 16.86 14.63
N LEU A 336 -5.24 16.21 13.87
CA LEU A 336 -5.57 15.00 13.10
C LEU A 336 -6.01 13.84 14.01
N ARG A 337 -5.30 13.63 15.12
CA ARG A 337 -5.72 12.64 16.13
C ARG A 337 -7.10 12.95 16.68
N ALA A 338 -7.41 14.23 16.96
CA ALA A 338 -8.72 14.65 17.41
C ALA A 338 -9.80 14.47 16.33
N LEU A 339 -9.52 14.78 15.06
CA LEU A 339 -10.42 14.52 13.93
C LEU A 339 -10.76 13.02 13.82
N ILE A 340 -9.74 12.15 13.86
CA ILE A 340 -9.93 10.70 13.81
C ILE A 340 -10.71 10.20 15.02
N CYS A 341 -10.33 10.62 16.23
CA CYS A 341 -11.00 10.17 17.45
C CYS A 341 -12.47 10.62 17.49
N THR A 342 -12.76 11.87 17.15
CA THR A 342 -14.14 12.39 17.12
C THR A 342 -14.99 11.68 16.07
N ALA A 343 -14.45 11.40 14.88
CA ALA A 343 -15.13 10.62 13.84
C ALA A 343 -15.46 9.18 14.30
N LEU A 344 -14.60 8.58 15.12
CA LEU A 344 -14.78 7.23 15.66
C LEU A 344 -15.53 7.19 17.01
N GLY A 345 -15.99 8.33 17.54
CA GLY A 345 -16.64 8.40 18.86
C GLY A 345 -15.70 8.14 20.04
N LEU A 346 -14.39 8.28 19.86
CA LEU A 346 -13.38 8.07 20.91
C LEU A 346 -13.16 9.35 21.75
N PRO A 347 -13.05 9.23 23.09
CA PRO A 347 -12.91 10.38 23.97
C PRO A 347 -11.45 10.88 24.07
N PRO A 348 -11.20 12.08 24.65
CA PRO A 348 -9.87 12.70 24.79
C PRO A 348 -8.76 11.80 25.33
N GLU A 349 -9.12 10.86 26.20
CA GLU A 349 -8.21 9.90 26.83
C GLU A 349 -7.57 8.95 25.81
N ARG A 350 -8.15 8.84 24.59
CA ARG A 350 -7.59 8.05 23.48
C ARG A 350 -6.67 8.85 22.55
N PHE A 351 -6.32 10.09 22.90
CA PHE A 351 -5.44 10.97 22.09
C PHE A 351 -4.15 10.31 21.59
N ARG A 352 -3.53 9.44 22.39
CA ARG A 352 -2.27 8.75 22.03
C ARG A 352 -2.46 7.36 21.45
N ALA A 353 -3.69 6.88 21.32
CA ALA A 353 -3.98 5.54 20.80
C ALA A 353 -3.75 5.41 19.29
N ILE A 354 -3.53 6.52 18.59
CA ILE A 354 -3.44 6.58 17.13
C ILE A 354 -2.14 7.29 16.74
N ASP A 355 -1.31 6.64 15.93
CA ASP A 355 -0.15 7.31 15.33
C ASP A 355 -0.46 7.85 13.95
N VAL A 356 0.17 8.99 13.64
CA VAL A 356 0.03 9.69 12.35
C VAL A 356 1.39 10.27 11.96
N ASN A 357 1.95 9.79 10.85
CA ASN A 357 3.27 10.18 10.34
C ASN A 357 3.18 11.44 9.49
N ASN A 358 4.30 12.15 9.33
CA ASN A 358 4.38 13.25 8.37
C ASN A 358 4.08 12.72 6.97
N GLY A 359 3.18 13.37 6.24
CA GLY A 359 2.67 12.88 4.96
C GLY A 359 1.79 11.62 5.02
N GLY A 360 1.49 11.12 6.22
CA GLY A 360 0.54 10.01 6.39
C GLY A 360 -0.86 10.39 5.93
N ILE A 361 -1.53 9.48 5.22
CA ILE A 361 -2.85 9.69 4.63
C ILE A 361 -3.89 8.85 5.37
N SER A 362 -4.96 9.48 5.82
CA SER A 362 -6.13 8.81 6.41
C SER A 362 -7.38 9.19 5.61
N THR A 363 -8.29 8.24 5.36
CA THR A 363 -9.51 8.51 4.58
C THR A 363 -10.74 8.06 5.33
N PHE A 364 -11.76 8.91 5.32
CA PHE A 364 -13.09 8.61 5.85
C PHE A 364 -14.13 8.72 4.74
N SER A 365 -15.13 7.84 4.77
CA SER A 365 -16.40 8.07 4.11
C SER A 365 -17.45 8.50 5.15
N PHE A 366 -18.40 9.32 4.71
CA PHE A 366 -19.52 9.80 5.51
C PHE A 366 -20.81 9.55 4.76
N ASN A 367 -21.80 8.96 5.44
CA ASN A 367 -23.14 8.84 4.85
C ASN A 367 -23.88 10.19 4.92
N LYS A 368 -25.11 10.24 4.37
CA LYS A 368 -25.94 11.45 4.39
C LYS A 368 -26.37 11.92 5.79
N ARG A 369 -26.16 11.13 6.84
CA ARG A 369 -26.43 11.50 8.24
C ARG A 369 -25.21 12.12 8.92
N GLY A 370 -24.07 12.23 8.23
CA GLY A 370 -22.81 12.72 8.79
C GLY A 370 -22.13 11.71 9.72
N GLU A 371 -22.48 10.43 9.59
CA GLU A 371 -21.87 9.31 10.33
C GLU A 371 -20.62 8.85 9.59
N ALA A 372 -19.51 8.67 10.32
CA ALA A 372 -18.20 8.43 9.75
C ALA A 372 -17.86 6.93 9.65
N MET A 373 -17.14 6.56 8.59
CA MET A 373 -16.54 5.25 8.41
C MET A 373 -15.07 5.42 8.01
N LEU A 374 -14.16 4.85 8.79
CA LEU A 374 -12.72 4.88 8.50
C LEU A 374 -12.40 3.89 7.38
N GLN A 375 -11.89 4.39 6.25
CA GLN A 375 -11.47 3.56 5.11
C GLN A 375 -9.97 3.23 5.16
N SER A 376 -9.15 4.18 5.62
CA SER A 376 -7.72 3.97 5.81
C SER A 376 -7.17 4.87 6.90
N LEU A 377 -6.16 4.37 7.62
CA LEU A 377 -5.53 5.07 8.72
C LEU A 377 -4.02 5.13 8.50
N ASN A 378 -3.47 6.35 8.44
CA ASN A 378 -2.04 6.61 8.41
C ASN A 378 -1.29 5.79 7.35
N MET A 379 -1.82 5.72 6.14
CA MET A 379 -1.13 5.11 5.01
C MET A 379 0.14 5.89 4.70
N THR A 380 1.26 5.18 4.57
CA THR A 380 2.58 5.75 4.26
C THR A 380 3.26 5.02 3.10
N ALA A 381 2.56 4.13 2.39
CA ALA A 381 3.16 3.34 1.31
C ALA A 381 3.82 4.21 0.23
N HIS A 382 3.23 5.37 -0.09
CA HIS A 382 3.76 6.37 -1.03
C HIS A 382 4.99 7.12 -0.52
N MET A 383 5.30 7.03 0.77
CA MET A 383 6.51 7.62 1.35
C MET A 383 7.75 6.79 1.06
N TYR A 384 7.59 5.54 0.65
CA TYR A 384 8.70 4.64 0.37
C TYR A 384 8.92 4.56 -1.14
N SER A 385 10.04 5.11 -1.59
CA SER A 385 10.71 4.61 -2.78
C SER A 385 11.89 3.77 -2.32
N ASP A 386 12.14 2.63 -2.96
CA ASP A 386 13.41 1.90 -2.87
C ASP A 386 13.73 1.11 -1.58
N HIS A 387 12.75 0.60 -0.82
CA HIS A 387 12.99 -0.28 0.35
C HIS A 387 13.98 0.23 1.44
N VAL A 388 14.40 1.50 1.41
CA VAL A 388 15.30 2.05 2.44
C VAL A 388 14.47 2.77 3.50
N TYR A 389 14.55 2.24 4.72
CA TYR A 389 14.04 2.87 5.93
C TYR A 389 14.87 4.14 6.21
N LEU A 390 14.26 5.31 6.05
CA LEU A 390 14.75 6.53 6.70
C LEU A 390 14.02 6.61 8.05
N SER A 391 14.66 6.08 9.09
CA SER A 391 14.26 6.23 10.49
C SER A 391 14.63 7.59 11.04
#